data_AF-A0A521K2I7-F1
#
_entry.id   AF-A0A521K2I7-F1
#
_cell.length_a   1.000
_cell.length_b   1.000
_cell.length_c   1.000
_cell.angle_alpha   90.00
_cell.angle_beta   90.00
_cell.angle_gamma   90.00
#
_symmetry.space_group_name_H-M   'P 1'
#
loop_
_entity.id
_entity.type
_entity.pdbx_description
1 polymer ?
#
loop_
_entity_poly.entity_id
_entity_poly.type
_entity_poly.pdbx_seq_one_letter_code
_entity_poly.pdbx_strand_id
1 'polypeptide(L)'
;MRERRWESPAQLSFGEVLALGERLAALGLTPSPPAKDVICYVEEWTVAAPDELDQLDPWATEDVTLVHIREDWQGDFFLLAGAYHTVYQRYQELGTYCSVSHPFRLAGPLRLHHPRAMFWLGFRHAHAFIRVRVHTTDVVPPGETRADARRDLWLEERQRIFEDAIALLDLPVDVAVEQRSVALRSRDQAVPFLCSWPDAFGPGQFEYNTSDAFEFLVPASRLAATWNGAPATVRTYLTGFSEEALREFQTVEGGARYAYRCSAHCQLDELPEILQAIAPEGRLYATLCEFQTQILQPGGEDASAIVGVVGMEGGFQIEVRLNRAPLPEEAMAGWLESLTGLPMTYAPLPPFP
;
A
#
# COMPACT_ATOMS: atom_id res chain seq x y z
N MET A 1 -10.29 -3.59 6.69
CA MET A 1 -9.67 -3.26 5.40
C MET A 1 -10.69 -3.48 4.28
N ARG A 2 -10.75 -2.59 3.28
CA ARG A 2 -11.63 -2.72 2.10
C ARG A 2 -10.80 -3.22 0.92
N GLU A 3 -10.50 -4.52 0.93
CA GLU A 3 -9.50 -5.12 0.03
C GLU A 3 -10.09 -5.71 -1.25
N ARG A 4 -11.43 -5.82 -1.34
CA ARG A 4 -12.09 -6.25 -2.57
C ARG A 4 -12.28 -5.06 -3.47
N ARG A 5 -11.66 -5.09 -4.65
CA ARG A 5 -11.60 -3.93 -5.55
C ARG A 5 -12.08 -4.29 -6.95
N TRP A 6 -12.92 -3.42 -7.51
CA TRP A 6 -13.29 -3.41 -8.91
C TRP A 6 -12.98 -2.05 -9.52
N GLU A 7 -12.58 -2.05 -10.79
CA GLU A 7 -12.22 -0.83 -11.51
C GLU A 7 -13.00 -0.75 -12.84
N SER A 8 -13.35 0.46 -13.24
CA SER A 8 -13.91 0.73 -14.56
C SER A 8 -12.77 0.77 -15.59
N PRO A 9 -12.89 0.10 -16.75
CA PRO A 9 -11.85 0.13 -17.78
C PRO A 9 -11.83 1.45 -18.57
N ALA A 10 -12.96 2.18 -18.59
CA ALA A 10 -13.09 3.43 -19.32
C ALA A 10 -12.44 4.59 -18.56
N GLN A 11 -11.76 5.47 -19.30
CA GLN A 11 -11.41 6.79 -18.80
C GLN A 11 -12.58 7.75 -19.01
N LEU A 12 -12.82 8.58 -18.01
CA LEU A 12 -13.89 9.55 -17.91
C LEU A 12 -13.30 10.96 -17.88
N SER A 13 -14.04 11.90 -18.45
CA SER A 13 -13.89 13.31 -18.11
C SER A 13 -14.37 13.56 -16.68
N PHE A 14 -13.93 14.67 -16.08
CA PHE A 14 -14.41 15.03 -14.74
C PHE A 14 -15.92 15.33 -14.70
N GLY A 15 -16.48 15.85 -15.79
CA GLY A 15 -17.94 16.04 -15.90
C GLY A 15 -18.72 14.72 -15.81
N GLU A 16 -18.19 13.63 -16.35
CA GLU A 16 -18.80 12.29 -16.23
C GLU A 16 -18.66 11.73 -14.80
N VAL A 17 -17.58 12.06 -14.08
CA VAL A 17 -17.44 11.74 -12.64
C VAL A 17 -18.51 12.46 -11.82
N LEU A 18 -18.77 13.73 -12.10
CA LEU A 18 -19.85 14.48 -11.42
C LEU A 18 -21.23 13.90 -11.74
N ALA A 19 -21.48 13.52 -12.99
CA ALA A 19 -22.72 12.86 -13.39
C ALA A 19 -22.90 11.49 -12.69
N LEU A 20 -21.82 10.74 -12.47
CA LEU A 20 -21.85 9.55 -11.62
C LEU A 20 -22.24 9.92 -10.18
N GLY A 21 -21.70 11.00 -9.63
CA GLY A 21 -22.14 11.53 -8.33
C GLY A 21 -23.66 11.74 -8.29
N GLU A 22 -24.23 12.47 -9.24
CA GLU A 22 -25.68 12.67 -9.33
C GLU A 22 -26.46 11.36 -9.41
N ARG A 23 -25.96 10.38 -10.17
CA ARG A 23 -26.54 9.04 -10.26
C ARG A 23 -26.55 8.32 -8.92
N LEU A 24 -25.44 8.32 -8.19
CA LEU A 24 -25.34 7.72 -6.86
C LEU A 24 -26.30 8.39 -5.88
N ALA A 25 -26.44 9.72 -5.94
CA ALA A 25 -27.41 10.46 -5.14
C ALA A 25 -28.85 10.08 -5.46
N ALA A 26 -29.19 9.88 -6.75
CA ALA A 26 -30.52 9.41 -7.17
C ALA A 26 -30.85 7.99 -6.67
N LEU A 27 -29.84 7.18 -6.37
CA LEU A 27 -29.98 5.88 -5.71
C LEU A 27 -30.11 5.99 -4.17
N GLY A 28 -30.11 7.20 -3.62
CA GLY A 28 -30.22 7.45 -2.17
C GLY A 28 -28.88 7.41 -1.43
N LEU A 29 -27.76 7.45 -2.14
CA LEU A 29 -26.42 7.58 -1.52
C LEU A 29 -26.05 9.06 -1.30
N THR A 30 -24.91 9.30 -0.65
CA THR A 30 -24.44 10.65 -0.27
C THR A 30 -23.04 10.95 -0.85
N PRO A 31 -22.93 11.08 -2.18
CA PRO A 31 -21.66 11.43 -2.81
C PRO A 31 -21.23 12.84 -2.42
N SER A 32 -19.92 13.07 -2.40
CA SER A 32 -19.31 14.37 -2.16
C SER A 32 -19.74 15.36 -3.26
N PRO A 33 -20.31 16.53 -2.92
CA PRO A 33 -20.56 17.57 -3.91
C PRO A 33 -19.25 18.24 -4.36
N PRO A 34 -19.24 18.94 -5.50
CA PRO A 34 -18.05 19.60 -6.06
C PRO A 34 -17.24 20.44 -5.05
N ALA A 35 -17.91 21.33 -4.33
CA ALA A 35 -17.26 22.23 -3.37
C ALA A 35 -16.92 21.60 -2.01
N LYS A 36 -17.05 20.28 -1.85
CA LYS A 36 -16.70 19.61 -0.58
C LYS A 36 -15.20 19.35 -0.53
N ASP A 37 -14.61 19.69 0.61
CA ASP A 37 -13.23 19.32 0.92
C ASP A 37 -13.08 17.80 0.99
N VAL A 38 -12.10 17.30 0.25
CA VAL A 38 -11.70 15.90 0.18
C VAL A 38 -10.19 15.79 0.37
N ILE A 39 -9.75 14.59 0.74
CA ILE A 39 -8.33 14.24 0.74
C ILE A 39 -8.04 13.54 -0.59
N CYS A 40 -7.15 14.13 -1.37
CA CYS A 40 -6.63 13.60 -2.63
C CYS A 40 -5.27 12.96 -2.36
N TYR A 41 -5.17 11.64 -2.51
CA TYR A 41 -3.91 10.91 -2.35
C TYR A 41 -3.16 10.91 -3.67
N VAL A 42 -2.01 11.60 -3.72
CA VAL A 42 -1.08 11.54 -4.84
C VAL A 42 -0.18 10.33 -4.66
N GLU A 43 -0.13 9.46 -5.66
CA GLU A 43 0.59 8.20 -5.69
C GLU A 43 1.50 8.14 -6.91
N GLU A 44 2.73 7.66 -6.70
CA GLU A 44 3.70 7.36 -7.77
C GLU A 44 3.93 8.51 -8.75
N TRP A 45 3.90 9.76 -8.28
CA TRP A 45 4.17 10.92 -9.11
C TRP A 45 5.67 11.01 -9.41
N THR A 46 6.10 10.54 -10.59
CA THR A 46 7.51 10.64 -10.99
C THR A 46 7.88 12.09 -11.24
N VAL A 47 9.04 12.50 -10.75
CA VAL A 47 9.60 13.83 -10.97
C VAL A 47 11.05 13.73 -11.45
N ALA A 48 11.53 14.72 -12.18
CA ALA A 48 12.93 14.78 -12.58
C ALA A 48 13.83 15.28 -11.45
N ALA A 49 13.28 16.09 -10.54
CA ALA A 49 13.99 16.61 -9.37
C ALA A 49 13.07 16.76 -8.13
N PRO A 50 13.60 16.72 -6.89
CA PRO A 50 12.78 16.83 -5.68
C PRO A 50 12.02 18.15 -5.52
N ASP A 51 12.55 19.26 -6.03
CA ASP A 51 11.91 20.57 -5.99
C ASP A 51 10.65 20.65 -6.86
N GLU A 52 10.38 19.66 -7.71
CA GLU A 52 9.12 19.59 -8.44
C GLU A 52 7.89 19.41 -7.54
N LEU A 53 8.07 19.04 -6.27
CA LEU A 53 7.00 19.05 -5.27
C LEU A 53 6.26 20.40 -5.21
N ASP A 54 6.97 21.50 -5.47
CA ASP A 54 6.44 22.88 -5.46
C ASP A 54 5.25 23.05 -6.43
N GLN A 55 5.07 22.15 -7.41
CA GLN A 55 3.88 22.12 -8.26
C GLN A 55 2.58 21.87 -7.49
N LEU A 56 2.67 21.30 -6.28
CA LEU A 56 1.55 21.09 -5.37
C LEU A 56 1.39 22.18 -4.29
N ASP A 57 2.21 23.23 -4.28
CA ASP A 57 2.12 24.37 -3.35
C ASP A 57 0.73 25.03 -3.26
N PRO A 58 -0.12 25.03 -4.31
CA PRO A 58 -1.47 25.58 -4.19
C PRO A 58 -2.35 24.84 -3.17
N TRP A 59 -2.01 23.61 -2.79
CA TRP A 59 -2.78 22.78 -1.85
C TRP A 59 -1.99 22.48 -0.58
N ALA A 60 -2.70 22.37 0.55
CA ALA A 60 -2.08 21.90 1.78
C ALA A 60 -1.74 20.42 1.65
N THR A 61 -0.46 20.07 1.74
CA THR A 61 0.02 18.69 1.64
C THR A 61 0.42 18.10 2.98
N GLU A 62 0.20 16.79 3.14
CA GLU A 62 0.56 16.01 4.32
C GLU A 62 1.28 14.71 3.92
N ASP A 63 2.03 14.13 4.86
CA ASP A 63 2.77 12.86 4.69
C ASP A 63 3.69 12.82 3.45
N VAL A 64 4.23 13.98 3.07
CA VAL A 64 5.09 14.13 1.90
C VAL A 64 6.30 13.21 2.00
N THR A 65 6.40 12.31 1.03
CA THR A 65 7.42 11.27 0.96
C THR A 65 8.06 11.27 -0.42
N LEU A 66 9.34 11.60 -0.48
CA LEU A 66 10.16 11.35 -1.67
C LEU A 66 10.54 9.87 -1.70
N VAL A 67 10.37 9.23 -2.85
CA VAL A 67 10.74 7.84 -3.10
C VAL A 67 11.89 7.81 -4.10
N HIS A 68 13.03 7.27 -3.67
CA HIS A 68 14.08 6.87 -4.60
C HIS A 68 13.76 5.47 -5.12
N ILE A 69 13.51 5.34 -6.42
CA ILE A 69 13.21 4.08 -7.09
C ILE A 69 14.43 3.67 -7.90
N ARG A 70 15.03 2.53 -7.56
CA ARG A 70 16.10 1.91 -8.34
C ARG A 70 15.60 0.64 -8.99
N GLU A 71 15.52 0.68 -10.30
CA GLU A 71 15.23 -0.48 -11.12
C GLU A 71 16.52 -1.25 -11.40
N ASP A 72 16.38 -2.55 -11.65
CA ASP A 72 17.48 -3.46 -12.00
C ASP A 72 18.67 -3.50 -11.01
N TRP A 73 18.44 -3.15 -9.74
CA TRP A 73 19.47 -3.06 -8.72
C TRP A 73 20.01 -4.45 -8.34
N GLN A 74 21.34 -4.56 -8.21
CA GLN A 74 22.08 -5.81 -7.94
C GLN A 74 23.21 -5.61 -6.92
N GLY A 75 23.10 -4.59 -6.07
CA GLY A 75 24.13 -4.22 -5.08
C GLY A 75 24.07 -5.03 -3.79
N ASP A 76 24.86 -4.60 -2.81
CA ASP A 76 24.80 -5.12 -1.44
C ASP A 76 23.79 -4.30 -0.61
N PHE A 77 22.78 -4.98 -0.06
CA PHE A 77 21.70 -4.31 0.66
C PHE A 77 22.18 -3.69 1.98
N PHE A 78 23.15 -4.32 2.64
CA PHE A 78 23.75 -3.80 3.87
C PHE A 78 24.44 -2.46 3.60
N LEU A 79 25.22 -2.38 2.51
CA LEU A 79 25.90 -1.14 2.13
C LEU A 79 24.90 -0.04 1.75
N LEU A 80 23.87 -0.38 0.98
CA LEU A 80 22.83 0.57 0.58
C LEU A 80 22.08 1.13 1.80
N ALA A 81 21.56 0.25 2.66
CA ALA A 81 20.82 0.65 3.85
C ALA A 81 21.70 1.43 4.84
N GLY A 82 22.97 1.03 5.01
CA GLY A 82 23.94 1.74 5.85
C GLY A 82 24.25 3.15 5.33
N ALA A 83 24.34 3.33 4.02
CA ALA A 83 24.56 4.64 3.41
C ALA A 83 23.36 5.58 3.61
N TYR A 84 22.12 5.09 3.39
CA TYR A 84 20.91 5.85 3.73
C TYR A 84 20.83 6.18 5.21
N HIS A 85 21.14 5.22 6.09
CA HIS A 85 21.18 5.43 7.53
C HIS A 85 22.19 6.52 7.93
N THR A 86 23.35 6.58 7.28
CA THR A 86 24.38 7.59 7.55
C THR A 86 23.89 9.02 7.23
N VAL A 87 23.15 9.18 6.14
CA VAL A 87 22.50 10.47 5.83
C VAL A 87 21.39 10.75 6.84
N TYR A 88 20.51 9.77 7.09
CA TYR A 88 19.43 9.87 8.06
C TYR A 88 19.90 10.35 9.44
N GLN A 89 20.99 9.81 9.98
CA GLN A 89 21.51 10.20 11.29
C GLN A 89 21.87 11.69 11.41
N ARG A 90 22.19 12.36 10.30
CA ARG A 90 22.56 13.78 10.27
C ARG A 90 21.34 14.71 10.22
N TYR A 91 20.21 14.23 9.71
CA TYR A 91 19.00 15.03 9.50
C TYR A 91 17.77 14.49 10.22
N GLN A 92 17.94 13.54 11.15
CA GLN A 92 16.81 12.98 11.87
C GLN A 92 16.17 14.01 12.80
N GLU A 93 14.87 14.17 12.66
CA GLU A 93 14.03 14.99 13.51
C GLU A 93 12.69 14.29 13.81
N LEU A 94 11.91 14.82 14.74
CA LEU A 94 10.54 14.36 14.95
C LEU A 94 9.74 14.53 13.65
N GLY A 95 9.09 13.45 13.20
CA GLY A 95 8.34 13.42 11.94
C GLY A 95 9.15 12.94 10.73
N THR A 96 10.47 12.83 10.84
CA THR A 96 11.29 12.25 9.76
C THR A 96 11.27 10.72 9.79
N TYR A 97 11.26 10.11 8.60
CA TYR A 97 11.26 8.67 8.43
C TYR A 97 12.01 8.26 7.17
N CYS A 98 12.98 7.36 7.32
CA CYS A 98 13.73 6.76 6.21
C CYS A 98 13.49 5.25 6.19
N SER A 99 13.11 4.66 5.06
CA SER A 99 13.08 3.20 4.93
C SER A 99 13.50 2.71 3.57
N VAL A 100 14.29 1.65 3.53
CA VAL A 100 14.76 0.99 2.31
C VAL A 100 14.02 -0.33 2.18
N SER A 101 13.36 -0.54 1.04
CA SER A 101 12.59 -1.75 0.74
C SER A 101 13.24 -2.60 -0.33
N HIS A 102 13.15 -3.92 -0.18
CA HIS A 102 13.73 -4.86 -1.13
C HIS A 102 12.86 -6.13 -1.23
N PRO A 103 12.73 -6.72 -2.43
CA PRO A 103 12.02 -7.98 -2.62
C PRO A 103 12.81 -9.16 -2.09
N PHE A 104 12.14 -10.19 -1.60
CA PHE A 104 12.79 -11.43 -1.19
C PHE A 104 11.98 -12.64 -1.64
N ARG A 105 12.62 -13.82 -1.68
CA ARG A 105 11.97 -15.05 -2.14
C ARG A 105 11.54 -15.88 -0.94
N LEU A 106 10.31 -16.36 -1.00
CA LEU A 106 9.78 -17.31 -0.04
C LEU A 106 10.20 -18.74 -0.43
N ALA A 107 10.44 -19.58 0.57
CA ALA A 107 10.87 -20.95 0.37
C ALA A 107 9.70 -21.89 0.08
N GLY A 108 9.99 -22.94 -0.69
CA GLY A 108 9.08 -24.05 -0.97
C GLY A 108 7.97 -23.74 -1.98
N PRO A 109 7.17 -24.75 -2.34
CA PRO A 109 6.00 -24.55 -3.19
C PRO A 109 4.90 -23.82 -2.42
N LEU A 110 4.37 -22.76 -3.03
CA LEU A 110 3.23 -21.99 -2.53
C LEU A 110 2.08 -22.06 -3.53
N ARG A 111 0.86 -22.25 -3.03
CA ARG A 111 -0.38 -22.31 -3.81
C ARG A 111 -1.27 -21.10 -3.55
N LEU A 112 -1.25 -20.57 -2.33
CA LEU A 112 -2.13 -19.49 -1.89
C LEU A 112 -1.38 -18.18 -1.67
N HIS A 113 -0.05 -18.23 -1.62
CA HIS A 113 0.84 -17.08 -1.53
C HIS A 113 1.68 -16.92 -2.79
N HIS A 114 2.03 -15.67 -3.11
CA HIS A 114 3.01 -15.40 -4.15
C HIS A 114 4.41 -15.84 -3.67
N PRO A 115 5.29 -16.37 -4.54
CA PRO A 115 6.64 -16.81 -4.17
C PRO A 115 7.61 -15.64 -3.87
N ARG A 116 7.11 -14.41 -4.01
CA ARG A 116 7.84 -13.16 -3.79
C ARG A 116 7.14 -12.43 -2.64
N ALA A 117 7.92 -11.72 -1.85
CA ALA A 117 7.48 -10.89 -0.74
C ALA A 117 8.35 -9.64 -0.67
N MET A 118 7.99 -8.67 0.16
CA MET A 118 8.78 -7.46 0.37
C MET A 118 9.12 -7.31 1.83
N PHE A 119 10.29 -6.73 2.10
CA PHE A 119 10.60 -6.24 3.42
C PHE A 119 11.07 -4.78 3.35
N TRP A 120 10.96 -4.08 4.48
CA TRP A 120 11.45 -2.72 4.70
C TRP A 120 12.33 -2.72 5.93
N LEU A 121 13.55 -2.22 5.79
CA LEU A 121 14.36 -1.77 6.91
C LEU A 121 14.20 -0.26 7.02
N GLY A 122 13.74 0.24 8.16
CA GLY A 122 13.61 1.68 8.35
C GLY A 122 14.05 2.20 9.69
N PHE A 123 14.20 3.52 9.70
CA PHE A 123 14.79 4.31 10.75
C PHE A 123 13.84 5.47 11.06
N ARG A 124 13.50 5.60 12.33
CA ARG A 124 12.72 6.69 12.92
C ARG A 124 13.50 7.26 14.09
N HIS A 125 13.13 8.46 14.52
CA HIS A 125 13.86 9.21 15.54
C HIS A 125 14.15 8.39 16.82
N ALA A 126 13.23 7.50 17.22
CA ALA A 126 13.33 6.74 18.47
C ALA A 126 13.63 5.24 18.29
N HIS A 127 13.57 4.70 17.06
CA HIS A 127 13.72 3.26 16.83
C HIS A 127 14.04 2.94 15.37
N ALA A 128 14.68 1.81 15.14
CA ALA A 128 14.66 1.12 13.86
C ALA A 128 13.53 0.09 13.83
N PHE A 129 13.14 -0.32 12.64
CA PHE A 129 12.17 -1.39 12.44
C PHE A 129 12.52 -2.25 11.23
N ILE A 130 12.12 -3.51 11.30
CA ILE A 130 12.05 -4.40 10.15
C ILE A 130 10.58 -4.78 9.95
N ARG A 131 10.07 -4.54 8.73
CA ARG A 131 8.72 -4.92 8.32
C ARG A 131 8.82 -5.97 7.23
N VAL A 132 8.06 -7.05 7.36
CA VAL A 132 7.91 -8.08 6.33
C VAL A 132 6.47 -8.10 5.87
N ARG A 133 6.26 -8.04 4.55
CA ARG A 133 4.94 -8.13 3.93
C ARG A 133 4.91 -9.25 2.92
N VAL A 134 3.89 -10.10 3.05
CA VAL A 134 3.64 -11.26 2.18
C VAL A 134 2.31 -11.06 1.47
N HIS A 135 2.24 -11.54 0.24
CA HIS A 135 1.07 -11.36 -0.62
C HIS A 135 0.46 -12.69 -1.00
N THR A 136 -0.85 -12.66 -1.19
CA THR A 136 -1.67 -13.83 -1.47
C THR A 136 -2.17 -13.79 -2.90
N THR A 137 -2.45 -14.96 -3.48
CA THR A 137 -3.00 -15.07 -4.84
C THR A 137 -4.49 -14.74 -4.89
N ASP A 138 -5.14 -14.70 -3.73
CA ASP A 138 -6.54 -14.35 -3.54
C ASP A 138 -6.72 -13.58 -2.23
N VAL A 139 -7.79 -12.81 -2.12
CA VAL A 139 -8.17 -12.05 -0.93
C VAL A 139 -9.55 -12.50 -0.47
N VAL A 140 -9.61 -13.00 0.76
CA VAL A 140 -10.83 -13.47 1.41
C VAL A 140 -11.02 -12.65 2.67
N PRO A 141 -11.91 -11.64 2.63
CA PRO A 141 -12.14 -10.80 3.78
C PRO A 141 -12.79 -11.51 4.97
N PRO A 142 -12.72 -10.90 6.17
CA PRO A 142 -13.38 -11.42 7.37
C PRO A 142 -14.87 -11.67 7.15
N GLY A 143 -15.33 -12.86 7.53
CA GLY A 143 -16.73 -13.28 7.44
C GLY A 143 -17.08 -14.12 6.21
N GLU A 144 -16.22 -14.14 5.18
CA GLU A 144 -16.46 -14.99 4.01
C GLU A 144 -15.99 -16.44 4.25
N THR A 145 -16.82 -17.43 3.89
CA THR A 145 -16.57 -18.87 4.11
C THR A 145 -16.02 -19.59 2.88
N ARG A 146 -15.90 -18.90 1.72
CA ARG A 146 -15.50 -19.51 0.44
C ARG A 146 -14.11 -20.16 0.43
N ALA A 147 -13.24 -19.76 1.36
CA ALA A 147 -11.92 -20.38 1.53
C ALA A 147 -11.85 -21.42 2.66
N ASP A 148 -12.95 -21.74 3.34
CA ASP A 148 -12.95 -22.66 4.48
C ASP A 148 -12.46 -24.06 4.11
N ALA A 149 -12.80 -24.54 2.91
CA ALA A 149 -12.34 -25.83 2.41
C ALA A 149 -10.81 -25.92 2.23
N ARG A 150 -10.11 -24.77 2.15
CA ARG A 150 -8.65 -24.68 2.01
C ARG A 150 -7.99 -24.00 3.22
N ARG A 151 -8.72 -23.80 4.32
CA ARG A 151 -8.24 -23.05 5.49
C ARG A 151 -6.97 -23.63 6.09
N ASP A 152 -6.87 -24.95 6.20
CA ASP A 152 -5.69 -25.58 6.80
C ASP A 152 -4.43 -25.29 5.97
N LEU A 153 -4.56 -25.33 4.64
CA LEU A 153 -3.46 -24.96 3.72
C LEU A 153 -3.09 -23.47 3.84
N TRP A 154 -4.07 -22.58 3.98
CA TRP A 154 -3.82 -21.15 4.22
C TRP A 154 -3.01 -20.91 5.50
N LEU A 155 -3.39 -21.58 6.59
CA LEU A 155 -2.74 -21.45 7.89
C LEU A 155 -1.33 -22.05 7.85
N GLU A 156 -1.18 -23.23 7.27
CA GLU A 156 0.11 -23.91 7.10
C GLU A 156 1.10 -23.07 6.28
N GLU A 157 0.70 -22.57 5.10
CA GLU A 157 1.58 -21.73 4.27
C GLU A 157 1.96 -20.44 4.99
N ARG A 158 0.98 -19.75 5.61
CA ARG A 158 1.23 -18.47 6.30
C ARG A 158 2.13 -18.66 7.51
N GLN A 159 1.89 -19.70 8.32
CA GLN A 159 2.73 -20.05 9.46
C GLN A 159 4.17 -20.27 9.01
N ARG A 160 4.39 -21.16 8.03
CA ARG A 160 5.71 -21.47 7.51
C ARG A 160 6.43 -20.24 6.97
N ILE A 161 5.73 -19.41 6.19
CA ILE A 161 6.28 -18.18 5.61
C ILE A 161 6.80 -17.24 6.70
N PHE A 162 6.02 -17.02 7.76
CA PHE A 162 6.45 -16.14 8.85
C PHE A 162 7.53 -16.77 9.72
N GLU A 163 7.47 -18.07 9.99
CA GLU A 163 8.53 -18.82 10.68
C GLU A 163 9.87 -18.68 9.94
N ASP A 164 9.89 -18.87 8.63
CA ASP A 164 11.08 -18.75 7.79
C ASP A 164 11.65 -17.32 7.83
N ALA A 165 10.79 -16.31 7.68
CA ALA A 165 11.21 -14.91 7.71
C ALA A 165 11.76 -14.51 9.09
N ILE A 166 11.08 -14.91 10.17
CA ILE A 166 11.48 -14.67 11.56
C ILE A 166 12.82 -15.34 11.86
N ALA A 167 13.01 -16.59 11.41
CA ALA A 167 14.25 -17.33 11.61
C ALA A 167 15.43 -16.70 10.84
N LEU A 168 15.22 -16.26 9.59
CA LEU A 168 16.25 -15.57 8.82
C LEU A 168 16.68 -14.24 9.45
N LEU A 169 15.70 -13.53 10.02
CA LEU A 169 15.91 -12.27 10.72
C LEU A 169 16.41 -12.42 12.17
N ASP A 170 16.44 -13.65 12.70
CA ASP A 170 16.79 -13.95 14.10
C ASP A 170 15.94 -13.17 15.12
N LEU A 171 14.64 -13.02 14.84
CA LEU A 171 13.75 -12.23 15.70
C LEU A 171 13.24 -13.03 16.91
N PRO A 172 13.07 -12.40 18.08
CA PRO A 172 12.50 -13.03 19.27
C PRO A 172 10.96 -13.08 19.17
N VAL A 173 10.44 -13.72 18.13
CA VAL A 173 9.00 -13.83 17.84
C VAL A 173 8.60 -15.29 17.76
N ASP A 174 7.57 -15.66 18.52
CA ASP A 174 6.93 -16.96 18.44
C ASP A 174 5.80 -16.94 17.40
N VAL A 175 5.70 -18.03 16.64
CA VAL A 175 4.61 -18.27 15.68
C VAL A 175 3.75 -19.41 16.19
N ALA A 176 2.44 -19.21 16.22
CA ALA A 176 1.48 -20.24 16.61
C ALA A 176 0.20 -20.16 15.76
N VAL A 177 -0.53 -21.27 15.67
CA VAL A 177 -1.90 -21.26 15.16
C VAL A 177 -2.86 -21.29 16.32
N GLU A 178 -3.65 -20.23 16.45
CA GLU A 178 -4.62 -20.06 17.52
C GLU A 178 -5.96 -19.62 16.96
N GLN A 179 -7.04 -20.22 17.47
CA GLN A 179 -8.41 -19.86 17.07
C GLN A 179 -8.62 -19.83 15.53
N ARG A 180 -7.96 -20.75 14.81
CA ARG A 180 -7.98 -20.85 13.33
C ARG A 180 -7.36 -19.64 12.60
N SER A 181 -6.39 -18.99 13.23
CA SER A 181 -5.58 -17.89 12.69
C SER A 181 -4.10 -18.10 13.04
N VAL A 182 -3.20 -17.51 12.25
CA VAL A 182 -1.78 -17.45 12.60
C VAL A 182 -1.59 -16.25 13.54
N ALA A 183 -1.03 -16.50 14.72
CA ALA A 183 -0.68 -15.51 15.71
C ALA A 183 0.84 -15.40 15.82
N LEU A 184 1.33 -14.16 15.81
CA LEU A 184 2.73 -13.84 16.05
C LEU A 184 2.84 -13.13 17.41
N ARG A 185 3.80 -13.51 18.25
CA ARG A 185 4.00 -12.91 19.57
C ARG A 185 5.46 -12.59 19.80
N SER A 186 5.79 -11.35 20.13
CA SER A 186 7.14 -11.06 20.62
C SER A 186 7.33 -11.66 22.01
N ARG A 187 8.49 -12.28 22.22
CA ARG A 187 8.97 -12.71 23.54
C ARG A 187 9.37 -11.51 24.40
N ASP A 188 9.71 -10.39 23.78
CA ASP A 188 9.98 -9.13 24.46
C ASP A 188 8.75 -8.23 24.43
N GLN A 189 8.05 -8.14 25.56
CA GLN A 189 6.85 -7.31 25.68
C GLN A 189 7.16 -5.81 25.84
N ALA A 190 8.43 -5.43 26.04
CA ALA A 190 8.83 -4.03 26.10
C ALA A 190 8.93 -3.40 24.70
N VAL A 191 9.06 -4.23 23.67
CA VAL A 191 9.23 -3.80 22.29
C VAL A 191 7.88 -3.80 21.56
N PRO A 192 7.48 -2.68 20.91
CA PRO A 192 6.29 -2.68 20.08
C PRO A 192 6.43 -3.68 18.92
N PHE A 193 5.44 -4.54 18.78
CA PHE A 193 5.33 -5.50 17.69
C PHE A 193 3.95 -5.39 17.05
N LEU A 194 3.92 -5.08 15.76
CA LEU A 194 2.71 -4.77 15.03
C LEU A 194 2.44 -5.88 14.02
N CYS A 195 1.19 -6.30 13.96
CA CYS A 195 0.71 -7.34 13.05
C CYS A 195 -0.51 -6.81 12.32
N SER A 196 -0.52 -6.93 11.00
CA SER A 196 -1.64 -6.47 10.18
C SER A 196 -1.92 -7.45 9.06
N TRP A 197 -3.10 -8.07 9.12
CA TRP A 197 -3.67 -8.93 8.08
C TRP A 197 -5.19 -8.89 8.22
N PRO A 198 -5.96 -9.24 7.17
CA PRO A 198 -7.39 -9.47 7.35
C PRO A 198 -7.60 -10.66 8.29
N ASP A 199 -8.62 -10.60 9.15
CA ASP A 199 -9.00 -11.69 10.09
C ASP A 199 -9.31 -13.03 9.39
N ALA A 200 -9.40 -13.06 8.07
CA ALA A 200 -9.48 -14.26 7.25
C ALA A 200 -8.17 -14.48 6.46
N PHE A 201 -8.18 -14.29 5.13
CA PHE A 201 -7.04 -14.58 4.26
C PHE A 201 -6.76 -13.44 3.30
N GLY A 202 -5.50 -13.10 3.12
CA GLY A 202 -5.09 -11.93 2.34
C GLY A 202 -3.65 -11.55 2.67
N PRO A 203 -3.17 -10.42 2.12
CA PRO A 203 -1.84 -9.90 2.43
C PRO A 203 -1.66 -9.78 3.94
N GLY A 204 -0.48 -10.15 4.41
CA GLY A 204 -0.13 -10.07 5.82
C GLY A 204 1.21 -9.38 5.99
N GLN A 205 1.35 -8.65 7.09
CA GLN A 205 2.62 -8.08 7.49
C GLN A 205 2.82 -8.12 8.99
N PHE A 206 4.08 -8.15 9.39
CA PHE A 206 4.50 -7.76 10.73
C PHE A 206 5.55 -6.64 10.65
N GLU A 207 5.64 -5.87 11.72
CA GLU A 207 6.71 -4.90 11.97
C GLU A 207 7.25 -5.13 13.38
N TYR A 208 8.55 -5.37 13.48
CA TYR A 208 9.28 -5.53 14.73
C TYR A 208 10.24 -4.35 14.90
N ASN A 209 10.21 -3.74 16.08
CA ASN A 209 10.96 -2.52 16.37
C ASN A 209 12.16 -2.80 17.26
N THR A 210 13.12 -1.88 17.30
CA THR A 210 14.21 -1.90 18.28
C THR A 210 14.77 -0.50 18.47
N SER A 211 15.33 -0.24 19.65
CA SER A 211 16.06 1.00 19.92
C SER A 211 17.46 1.03 19.29
N ASP A 212 18.03 -0.12 18.91
CA ASP A 212 19.34 -0.17 18.26
C ASP A 212 19.20 0.03 16.73
N ALA A 213 19.64 1.19 16.25
CA ALA A 213 19.55 1.56 14.84
C ALA A 213 20.30 0.62 13.88
N PHE A 214 21.22 -0.21 14.37
CA PHE A 214 22.04 -1.11 13.55
C PHE A 214 21.59 -2.57 13.57
N GLU A 215 20.75 -2.96 14.54
CA GLU A 215 20.39 -4.36 14.82
C GLU A 215 19.94 -5.13 13.58
N PHE A 216 19.12 -4.49 12.73
CA PHE A 216 18.52 -5.14 11.57
C PHE A 216 19.35 -5.04 10.27
N LEU A 217 20.46 -4.31 10.22
CA LEU A 217 21.22 -4.15 8.97
C LEU A 217 21.72 -5.50 8.43
N VAL A 218 22.31 -6.33 9.30
CA VAL A 218 22.81 -7.66 8.91
C VAL A 218 21.67 -8.67 8.72
N PRO A 219 20.66 -8.78 9.61
CA PRO A 219 19.49 -9.62 9.37
C PRO A 219 18.76 -9.30 8.05
N ALA A 220 18.53 -8.03 7.74
CA ALA A 220 17.83 -7.61 6.52
C ALA A 220 18.61 -7.99 5.24
N SER A 221 19.93 -7.94 5.27
CA SER A 221 20.74 -8.36 4.12
C SER A 221 20.65 -9.88 3.86
N ARG A 222 20.40 -10.70 4.89
CA ARG A 222 20.10 -12.14 4.72
C ARG A 222 18.79 -12.35 3.97
N LEU A 223 17.74 -11.56 4.26
CA LEU A 223 16.50 -11.60 3.48
C LEU A 223 16.75 -11.18 2.03
N ALA A 224 17.45 -10.05 1.80
CA ALA A 224 17.77 -9.59 0.45
C ALA A 224 18.52 -10.67 -0.36
N ALA A 225 19.46 -11.38 0.28
CA ALA A 225 20.25 -12.43 -0.36
C ALA A 225 19.40 -13.60 -0.91
N THR A 226 18.20 -13.83 -0.38
CA THR A 226 17.27 -14.86 -0.93
C THR A 226 16.80 -14.53 -2.35
N TRP A 227 16.93 -13.27 -2.78
CA TRP A 227 16.67 -12.85 -4.16
C TRP A 227 17.70 -13.40 -5.17
N ASN A 228 18.83 -13.93 -4.65
CA ASN A 228 19.86 -14.66 -5.39
C ASN A 228 20.51 -13.84 -6.52
N GLY A 229 20.81 -12.56 -6.24
CA GLY A 229 21.49 -11.67 -7.18
C GLY A 229 20.69 -11.33 -8.45
N ALA A 230 19.41 -11.71 -8.53
CA ALA A 230 18.55 -11.26 -9.61
C ALA A 230 18.36 -9.74 -9.53
N PRO A 231 18.17 -9.04 -10.65
CA PRO A 231 17.81 -7.63 -10.62
C PRO A 231 16.56 -7.41 -9.76
N ALA A 232 16.62 -6.43 -8.87
CA ALA A 232 15.56 -6.08 -7.94
C ALA A 232 15.14 -4.62 -8.13
N THR A 233 13.85 -4.35 -7.93
CA THR A 233 13.39 -2.96 -7.76
C THR A 233 13.46 -2.61 -6.28
N VAL A 234 14.35 -1.69 -5.95
CA VAL A 234 14.57 -1.19 -4.58
C VAL A 234 13.96 0.19 -4.45
N ARG A 235 13.13 0.40 -3.43
CA ARG A 235 12.48 1.70 -3.18
C ARG A 235 12.89 2.20 -1.81
N THR A 236 13.38 3.43 -1.74
CA THR A 236 13.71 4.11 -0.49
C THR A 236 12.75 5.26 -0.26
N TYR A 237 12.10 5.29 0.90
CA TYR A 237 11.09 6.27 1.27
C TYR A 237 11.70 7.26 2.25
N LEU A 238 11.60 8.54 1.91
CA LEU A 238 12.18 9.68 2.63
C LEU A 238 11.05 10.65 2.96
N THR A 239 10.49 10.52 4.17
CA THR A 239 9.35 11.31 4.62
C THR A 239 9.81 12.42 5.56
N GLY A 240 9.30 13.64 5.35
CA GLY A 240 9.47 14.76 6.27
C GLY A 240 10.86 15.41 6.29
N PHE A 241 11.73 15.10 5.32
CA PHE A 241 13.07 15.70 5.24
C PHE A 241 13.05 17.06 4.52
N SER A 242 13.94 17.96 4.94
CA SER A 242 14.19 19.23 4.25
C SER A 242 14.82 19.02 2.88
N GLU A 243 14.72 20.01 1.98
CA GLU A 243 15.41 19.97 0.68
C GLU A 243 16.92 19.72 0.79
N GLU A 244 17.58 20.30 1.80
CA GLU A 244 19.02 20.09 2.05
C GLU A 244 19.31 18.60 2.31
N ALA A 245 18.52 17.99 3.19
CA ALA A 245 18.63 16.57 3.50
C ALA A 245 18.33 15.70 2.26
N LEU A 246 17.28 16.03 1.50
CA LEU A 246 16.93 15.32 0.26
C LEU A 246 18.07 15.38 -0.76
N ARG A 247 18.70 16.54 -0.97
CA ARG A 247 19.89 16.68 -1.84
C ARG A 247 21.04 15.78 -1.38
N GLU A 248 21.26 15.65 -0.08
CA GLU A 248 22.30 14.74 0.40
C GLU A 248 21.91 13.26 0.20
N PHE A 249 20.65 12.88 0.40
CA PHE A 249 20.18 11.53 0.10
C PHE A 249 20.37 11.13 -1.36
N GLN A 250 20.31 12.08 -2.30
CA GLN A 250 20.57 11.81 -3.72
C GLN A 250 22.01 11.32 -3.96
N THR A 251 22.95 11.69 -3.09
CA THR A 251 24.37 11.29 -3.22
C THR A 251 24.64 9.85 -2.80
N VAL A 252 23.69 9.20 -2.10
CA VAL A 252 23.87 7.83 -1.57
C VAL A 252 24.21 6.85 -2.68
N GLU A 253 23.56 6.95 -3.85
CA GLU A 253 23.90 6.17 -5.03
C GLU A 253 23.27 6.83 -6.29
N GLY A 254 23.98 6.83 -7.42
CA GLY A 254 23.50 7.49 -8.65
C GLY A 254 22.44 6.69 -9.41
N GLY A 255 21.57 7.36 -10.16
CA GLY A 255 20.63 6.71 -11.10
C GLY A 255 19.30 6.24 -10.51
N ALA A 256 18.88 6.74 -9.34
CA ALA A 256 17.52 6.54 -8.86
C ALA A 256 16.56 7.47 -9.61
N ARG A 257 15.39 6.94 -9.97
CA ARG A 257 14.24 7.75 -10.34
C ARG A 257 13.57 8.30 -9.08
N TYR A 258 13.05 9.51 -9.16
CA TYR A 258 12.33 10.15 -8.05
C TYR A 258 10.84 10.02 -8.25
N ALA A 259 10.11 9.71 -7.18
CA ALA A 259 8.66 9.83 -7.19
C ALA A 259 8.14 10.36 -5.85
N TYR A 260 7.10 11.17 -5.88
CA TYR A 260 6.43 11.65 -4.68
C TYR A 260 5.18 10.85 -4.36
N ARG A 261 4.89 10.78 -3.06
CA ARG A 261 3.61 10.39 -2.51
C ARG A 261 3.24 11.38 -1.40
N CYS A 262 2.00 11.83 -1.40
CA CYS A 262 1.47 12.72 -0.36
C CYS A 262 -0.05 12.70 -0.37
N SER A 263 -0.64 13.31 0.65
CA SER A 263 -2.05 13.69 0.65
C SER A 263 -2.14 15.18 0.35
N ALA A 264 -3.05 15.60 -0.52
CA ALA A 264 -3.39 17.00 -0.77
C ALA A 264 -4.84 17.25 -0.32
N HIS A 265 -5.06 18.32 0.44
CA HIS A 265 -6.40 18.77 0.83
C HIS A 265 -6.93 19.74 -0.22
N CYS A 266 -8.05 19.39 -0.84
CA CYS A 266 -8.63 20.14 -1.96
C CYS A 266 -10.16 19.98 -1.98
N GLN A 267 -10.84 20.83 -2.73
CA GLN A 267 -12.23 20.60 -3.12
C GLN A 267 -12.30 19.49 -4.16
N LEU A 268 -13.43 18.79 -4.26
CA LEU A 268 -13.60 17.71 -5.24
C LEU A 268 -13.45 18.22 -6.67
N ASP A 269 -13.90 19.43 -6.97
CA ASP A 269 -13.76 20.05 -8.29
C ASP A 269 -12.37 20.55 -8.64
N GLU A 270 -11.42 20.50 -7.71
CA GLU A 270 -9.99 20.80 -7.95
C GLU A 270 -9.17 19.55 -8.36
N LEU A 271 -9.78 18.36 -8.41
CA LEU A 271 -9.08 17.15 -8.87
C LEU A 271 -8.49 17.26 -10.29
N PRO A 272 -9.13 17.92 -11.28
CA PRO A 272 -8.53 18.14 -12.59
C PRO A 272 -7.24 18.97 -12.54
N GLU A 273 -7.20 20.00 -11.70
CA GLU A 273 -6.05 20.87 -11.51
C GLU A 273 -4.89 20.12 -10.85
N ILE A 274 -5.18 19.31 -9.82
CA ILE A 274 -4.16 18.43 -9.21
C ILE A 274 -3.65 17.42 -10.23
N LEU A 275 -4.54 16.80 -11.01
CA LEU A 275 -4.17 15.83 -12.04
C LEU A 275 -3.26 16.47 -13.09
N GLN A 276 -3.53 17.73 -13.46
CA GLN A 276 -2.69 18.49 -14.36
C GLN A 276 -1.32 18.80 -13.76
N ALA A 277 -1.24 19.10 -12.47
CA ALA A 277 0.01 19.39 -11.77
C ALA A 277 0.95 18.16 -11.66
N ILE A 278 0.38 16.95 -11.58
CA ILE A 278 1.15 15.70 -11.49
C ILE A 278 1.32 14.98 -12.84
N ALA A 279 0.88 15.60 -13.94
CA ALA A 279 1.01 15.03 -15.28
C ALA A 279 2.45 15.19 -15.83
N PRO A 280 2.89 14.33 -16.76
CA PRO A 280 2.18 13.15 -17.27
C PRO A 280 2.30 11.93 -16.36
N GLU A 281 3.25 11.92 -15.43
CA GLU A 281 3.59 10.76 -14.63
C GLU A 281 3.03 10.87 -13.21
N GLY A 282 1.78 10.53 -12.98
CA GLY A 282 1.23 10.52 -11.63
C GLY A 282 -0.14 9.88 -11.58
N ARG A 283 -0.50 9.41 -10.39
CA ARG A 283 -1.84 8.91 -10.07
C ARG A 283 -2.37 9.68 -8.89
N LEU A 284 -3.66 9.99 -8.90
CA LEU A 284 -4.37 10.45 -7.72
C LEU A 284 -5.54 9.55 -7.36
N TYR A 285 -5.94 9.57 -6.10
CA TYR A 285 -7.13 8.90 -5.60
C TYR A 285 -7.90 9.80 -4.65
N ALA A 286 -9.21 9.93 -4.85
CA ALA A 286 -10.10 10.62 -3.92
C ALA A 286 -11.39 9.82 -3.70
N THR A 287 -11.99 9.95 -2.52
CA THR A 287 -13.26 9.28 -2.22
C THR A 287 -14.44 10.11 -2.69
N LEU A 288 -15.23 9.57 -3.63
CA LEU A 288 -16.47 10.20 -4.09
C LEU A 288 -17.63 9.90 -3.14
N CYS A 289 -17.81 8.65 -2.73
CA CYS A 289 -18.94 8.24 -1.91
C CYS A 289 -18.57 7.07 -1.01
N GLU A 290 -19.02 7.09 0.25
CA GLU A 290 -19.03 5.91 1.10
C GLU A 290 -20.47 5.49 1.40
N PHE A 291 -20.72 4.19 1.51
CA PHE A 291 -22.06 3.67 1.81
C PHE A 291 -22.03 2.27 2.41
N GLN A 292 -23.17 1.86 3.00
CA GLN A 292 -23.43 0.48 3.37
C GLN A 292 -24.27 -0.19 2.29
N THR A 293 -23.88 -1.39 1.86
CA THR A 293 -24.51 -2.08 0.71
C THR A 293 -25.97 -2.41 0.95
N GLN A 294 -26.40 -2.60 2.20
CA GLN A 294 -27.80 -2.82 2.55
C GLN A 294 -28.76 -1.69 2.14
N ILE A 295 -28.26 -0.48 1.91
CA ILE A 295 -29.06 0.64 1.39
C ILE A 295 -29.61 0.31 0.00
N LEU A 296 -28.81 -0.38 -0.82
CA LEU A 296 -29.14 -0.71 -2.21
C LEU A 296 -29.47 -2.20 -2.41
N GLN A 297 -29.02 -3.05 -1.49
CA GLN A 297 -29.24 -4.49 -1.51
C GLN A 297 -29.72 -4.98 -0.13
N PRO A 298 -30.99 -4.68 0.26
CA PRO A 298 -31.47 -4.97 1.61
C PRO A 298 -31.51 -6.46 1.98
N GLY A 299 -31.54 -7.35 0.99
CA GLY A 299 -31.52 -8.80 1.20
C GLY A 299 -30.13 -9.45 1.10
N GLY A 300 -29.09 -8.67 0.83
CA GLY A 300 -27.70 -9.15 0.76
C GLY A 300 -27.00 -9.07 2.11
N GLU A 301 -25.76 -9.58 2.17
CA GLU A 301 -24.91 -9.31 3.33
C GLU A 301 -24.52 -7.83 3.36
N ASP A 302 -24.48 -7.24 4.56
CA ASP A 302 -24.07 -5.86 4.71
C ASP A 302 -22.55 -5.72 4.61
N ALA A 303 -22.11 -4.77 3.78
CA ALA A 303 -20.73 -4.46 3.51
C ALA A 303 -20.55 -2.94 3.47
N SER A 304 -19.39 -2.48 3.94
CA SER A 304 -19.00 -1.09 3.79
C SER A 304 -18.25 -0.91 2.48
N ALA A 305 -18.75 -0.02 1.63
CA ALA A 305 -18.24 0.23 0.30
C ALA A 305 -17.78 1.69 0.12
N ILE A 306 -16.77 1.87 -0.72
CA ILE A 306 -16.33 3.17 -1.25
C ILE A 306 -16.48 3.16 -2.76
N VAL A 307 -16.99 4.25 -3.33
CA VAL A 307 -16.75 4.64 -4.72
C VAL A 307 -15.67 5.72 -4.71
N GLY A 308 -14.52 5.41 -5.31
CA GLY A 308 -13.37 6.30 -5.44
C GLY A 308 -13.16 6.74 -6.88
N VAL A 309 -12.54 7.91 -7.02
CA VAL A 309 -12.09 8.48 -8.28
C VAL A 309 -10.58 8.29 -8.36
N VAL A 310 -10.11 7.67 -9.43
CA VAL A 310 -8.69 7.52 -9.73
C VAL A 310 -8.36 8.43 -10.90
N GLY A 311 -7.48 9.42 -10.71
CA GLY A 311 -6.99 10.26 -11.79
C GLY A 311 -5.63 9.78 -12.30
N MET A 312 -5.43 9.79 -13.61
CA MET A 312 -4.15 9.52 -14.26
C MET A 312 -4.10 10.22 -15.62
N GLU A 313 -2.98 10.13 -16.35
CA GLU A 313 -2.90 10.69 -17.70
C GLU A 313 -4.07 10.22 -18.58
N GLY A 314 -4.75 11.18 -19.21
CA GLY A 314 -5.91 10.93 -20.08
C GLY A 314 -7.28 11.03 -19.40
N GLY A 315 -7.37 11.02 -18.07
CA GLY A 315 -8.62 11.31 -17.35
C GLY A 315 -8.80 10.52 -16.06
N PHE A 316 -10.06 10.20 -15.75
CA PHE A 316 -10.45 9.58 -14.48
C PHE A 316 -11.01 8.18 -14.67
N GLN A 317 -10.78 7.29 -13.72
CA GLN A 317 -11.41 5.98 -13.62
C GLN A 317 -12.18 5.89 -12.30
N ILE A 318 -13.12 4.95 -12.24
CA ILE A 318 -13.90 4.67 -11.05
C ILE A 318 -13.43 3.36 -10.44
N GLU A 319 -13.20 3.41 -9.13
CA GLU A 319 -12.83 2.26 -8.34
C GLU A 319 -13.88 2.03 -7.26
N VAL A 320 -14.33 0.79 -7.09
CA VAL A 320 -15.21 0.42 -5.97
C VAL A 320 -14.48 -0.53 -5.05
N ARG A 321 -14.33 -0.16 -3.76
CA ARG A 321 -13.71 -0.98 -2.73
C ARG A 321 -14.72 -1.44 -1.69
N LEU A 322 -14.74 -2.72 -1.37
CA LEU A 322 -15.60 -3.31 -0.35
C LEU A 322 -14.79 -4.08 0.70
N ASN A 323 -15.28 -4.09 1.94
CA ASN A 323 -14.73 -4.91 3.02
C ASN A 323 -15.19 -6.38 2.96
N ARG A 324 -16.24 -6.71 2.19
CA ARG A 324 -16.68 -8.07 1.84
C ARG A 324 -17.62 -8.01 0.63
N ALA A 325 -17.88 -9.14 -0.01
CA ALA A 325 -18.86 -9.20 -1.09
C ALA A 325 -20.30 -9.35 -0.53
N PRO A 326 -21.24 -8.42 -0.83
CA PRO A 326 -22.64 -8.56 -0.43
C PRO A 326 -23.41 -9.60 -1.27
N LEU A 327 -22.82 -10.08 -2.36
CA LEU A 327 -23.39 -10.98 -3.36
C LEU A 327 -22.35 -12.05 -3.78
N PRO A 328 -22.78 -13.17 -4.40
CA PRO A 328 -21.86 -14.10 -5.05
C PRO A 328 -20.97 -13.42 -6.10
N GLU A 329 -19.75 -13.95 -6.30
CA GLU A 329 -18.71 -13.34 -7.15
C GLU A 329 -19.22 -13.04 -8.57
N GLU A 330 -19.91 -14.00 -9.17
CA GLU A 330 -20.46 -13.93 -10.52
C GLU A 330 -21.50 -12.82 -10.70
N ALA A 331 -22.11 -12.35 -9.61
CA ALA A 331 -23.10 -11.28 -9.60
C ALA A 331 -22.49 -9.91 -9.29
N MET A 332 -21.27 -9.86 -8.74
CA MET A 332 -20.66 -8.61 -8.27
C MET A 332 -20.47 -7.60 -9.40
N ALA A 333 -19.90 -8.01 -10.54
CA ALA A 333 -19.63 -7.10 -11.65
C ALA A 333 -20.92 -6.44 -12.18
N GLY A 334 -21.98 -7.22 -12.42
CA GLY A 334 -23.26 -6.70 -12.92
C GLY A 334 -23.98 -5.79 -11.93
N TRP A 335 -23.88 -6.10 -10.62
CA TRP A 335 -24.43 -5.22 -9.59
C TRP A 335 -23.67 -3.88 -9.51
N LEU A 336 -22.34 -3.92 -9.56
CA LEU A 336 -21.51 -2.71 -9.55
C LEU A 336 -21.68 -1.88 -10.83
N GLU A 337 -21.89 -2.52 -11.98
CA GLU A 337 -22.28 -1.84 -13.21
C GLU A 337 -23.66 -1.18 -13.10
N SER A 338 -24.62 -1.85 -12.45
CA SER A 338 -25.93 -1.25 -12.18
C SER A 338 -25.85 -0.04 -11.24
N LEU A 339 -24.90 -0.04 -10.31
CA LEU A 339 -24.61 1.06 -9.37
C LEU A 339 -23.91 2.25 -10.05
N THR A 340 -22.88 1.98 -10.85
CA THR A 340 -22.02 3.01 -11.45
C THR A 340 -22.47 3.45 -12.84
N GLY A 341 -23.24 2.62 -13.54
CA GLY A 341 -23.53 2.79 -14.96
C GLY A 341 -22.34 2.48 -15.87
N LEU A 342 -21.27 1.86 -15.35
CA LEU A 342 -20.03 1.56 -16.05
C LEU A 342 -19.71 0.07 -15.94
N PRO A 343 -19.13 -0.58 -16.97
CA PRO A 343 -18.60 -1.93 -16.82
C PRO A 343 -17.55 -1.99 -15.71
N MET A 344 -17.63 -2.97 -14.82
CA MET A 344 -16.72 -3.11 -13.68
C MET A 344 -15.97 -4.44 -13.74
N THR A 345 -14.64 -4.39 -13.63
CA THR A 345 -13.78 -5.59 -13.66
C THR A 345 -13.15 -5.81 -12.29
N TYR A 346 -13.15 -7.05 -11.81
CA TYR A 346 -12.45 -7.38 -10.57
C TYR A 346 -10.95 -7.17 -10.75
N ALA A 347 -10.37 -6.33 -9.90
CA ALA A 347 -8.99 -5.91 -9.99
C ALA A 347 -8.39 -5.92 -8.57
N PRO A 348 -8.02 -7.08 -8.00
CA PRO A 348 -7.40 -7.11 -6.68
C PRO A 348 -6.10 -6.27 -6.67
N LEU A 349 -5.72 -5.76 -5.50
CA LEU A 349 -4.49 -4.97 -5.38
C LEU A 349 -3.28 -5.80 -5.85
N PRO A 350 -2.40 -5.23 -6.70
CA PRO A 350 -1.22 -5.95 -7.14
C PRO A 350 -0.33 -6.31 -5.94
N PRO A 351 0.38 -7.44 -5.97
CA PRO A 351 1.23 -7.85 -4.87
C PRO A 351 2.40 -6.88 -4.67
N PHE A 352 2.93 -6.28 -5.73
CA PHE A 352 4.03 -5.32 -5.66
C PHE A 352 3.77 -4.19 -6.65
N PRO A 353 3.83 -2.91 -6.22
CA PRO A 353 3.91 -1.79 -7.14
C PRO A 353 5.33 -1.65 -7.73
#